data_AF-A0A0S9NXE9-F1
#
_entry.id   AF-A0A0S9NXE9-F1
#
_cell.length_a   1.000
_cell.length_b   1.000
_cell.length_c   1.000
_cell.angle_alpha   90.00
_cell.angle_beta   90.00
_cell.angle_gamma   90.00
#
_symmetry.space_group_name_H-M   'P 1'
#
loop_
_entity.id
_entity.type
_entity.pdbx_description
1 polymer ?
#
loop_
_entity_poly.entity_id
_entity_poly.type
_entity_poly.pdbx_seq_one_letter_code
_entity_poly.pdbx_strand_id
1 'polypeptide(L)' 'MEAVSALDADARDRLYAACADAITKAGAAREALFLARLALLLMEQVGNEARCRAALDEALHQLPLPSLSAS' A
#
# COMPACT_ATOMS: atom_id res chain seq x y z
N MET A 1 13.13 17.44 14.88
CA MET A 1 11.94 16.99 14.12
C MET A 1 12.47 16.32 12.88
N GLU A 2 12.73 15.01 12.94
CA GLU A 2 13.29 14.29 11.79
C GLU A 2 12.26 14.32 10.65
N ALA A 3 12.68 14.86 9.51
CA ALA A 3 11.93 14.75 8.29
C ALA A 3 11.75 13.26 8.00
N VAL A 4 10.51 12.85 7.74
CA VAL A 4 10.23 11.54 7.16
C VAL A 4 10.95 11.51 5.82
N SER A 5 12.15 10.95 5.78
CA SER A 5 12.93 10.84 4.55
C SER A 5 12.15 9.96 3.60
N ALA A 6 11.59 10.55 2.55
CA ALA A 6 10.98 9.81 1.47
C ALA A 6 11.99 8.78 0.94
N LEU A 7 11.54 7.55 0.70
CA LEU A 7 12.37 6.52 0.09
C LEU A 7 13.01 7.07 -1.19
N ASP A 8 14.28 6.79 -1.41
CA ASP A 8 14.93 7.08 -2.68
C ASP A 8 14.23 6.31 -3.82
N ALA A 9 14.42 6.77 -5.06
CA ALA A 9 13.69 6.22 -6.20
C ALA A 9 14.02 4.74 -6.43
N ASP A 10 15.29 4.34 -6.28
CA ASP A 10 15.73 2.96 -6.46
C ASP A 10 15.17 2.04 -5.36
N ALA A 11 15.12 2.51 -4.11
CA ALA A 11 14.52 1.78 -3.01
C ALA A 11 13.01 1.61 -3.20
N ARG A 12 12.32 2.64 -3.70
CA ARG A 12 10.89 2.54 -4.08
C ARG A 12 10.66 1.49 -5.16
N ASP A 13 11.46 1.50 -6.21
CA ASP A 13 11.31 0.58 -7.32
C ASP A 13 11.55 -0.88 -6.89
N ARG A 14 12.62 -1.12 -6.11
CA ARG A 14 12.89 -2.45 -5.53
C ARG A 14 11.77 -2.93 -4.62
N LEU A 15 11.23 -2.06 -3.76
CA LEU A 15 10.12 -2.41 -2.88
C LEU A 15 8.83 -2.67 -3.65
N TYR A 16 8.56 -1.90 -4.71
CA TYR A 16 7.43 -2.15 -5.59
C TYR A 16 7.52 -3.51 -6.27
N ALA A 17 8.68 -3.85 -6.85
CA ALA A 17 8.93 -5.15 -7.46
C ALA A 17 8.77 -6.30 -6.45
N ALA A 18 9.29 -6.13 -5.22
CA ALA A 18 9.13 -7.11 -4.15
C ALA A 18 7.66 -7.29 -3.72
N CYS A 19 6.89 -6.19 -3.65
CA CYS A 19 5.46 -6.26 -3.35
C CYS A 19 4.69 -7.02 -4.44
N ALA A 20 4.96 -6.73 -5.72
CA ALA A 20 4.30 -7.41 -6.85
C ALA A 20 4.60 -8.93 -6.87
N ASP A 21 5.84 -9.32 -6.61
CA ASP A 21 6.23 -10.72 -6.48
C ASP A 21 5.55 -11.40 -5.27
N ALA A 22 5.49 -10.73 -4.13
CA ALA A 22 4.81 -11.25 -2.94
C ALA A 22 3.30 -11.43 -3.13
N ILE A 23 2.64 -10.48 -3.80
CA ILE A 23 1.22 -10.57 -4.20
C ILE A 23 1.00 -11.77 -5.12
N THR A 24 1.85 -11.91 -6.14
CA THR A 24 1.81 -13.05 -7.08
C THR A 24 1.96 -14.38 -6.34
N LYS A 25 2.89 -14.47 -5.36
CA LYS A 25 3.10 -15.66 -4.52
C LYS A 25 1.92 -15.94 -3.57
N ALA A 26 1.26 -14.91 -3.05
CA ALA A 26 0.06 -15.05 -2.24
C ALA A 26 -1.08 -15.66 -3.07
N GLY A 27 -1.19 -15.25 -4.33
CA GLY A 27 -2.20 -15.72 -5.29
C GLY A 27 -3.57 -15.11 -5.03
N ALA A 28 -4.40 -15.05 -6.07
CA ALA A 28 -5.66 -14.30 -6.10
C ALA A 28 -6.60 -14.60 -4.92
N ALA A 29 -6.69 -15.86 -4.48
CA ALA A 29 -7.56 -16.26 -3.37
C ALA A 29 -7.16 -15.67 -2.00
N ARG A 30 -5.88 -15.28 -1.83
CA ARG A 30 -5.33 -14.79 -0.56
C ARG A 30 -4.76 -13.37 -0.67
N GLU A 31 -4.84 -12.75 -1.84
CA GLU A 31 -4.28 -11.44 -2.11
C GLU A 31 -4.81 -10.38 -1.13
N ALA A 32 -6.13 -10.28 -0.98
CA ALA A 32 -6.74 -9.32 -0.06
C ALA A 32 -6.29 -9.53 1.40
N LEU A 33 -6.17 -10.79 1.84
CA LEU A 33 -5.70 -11.12 3.19
C LEU A 33 -4.22 -10.76 3.36
N PHE A 34 -3.39 -11.04 2.35
CA PHE A 34 -1.98 -10.69 2.34
C PHE A 34 -1.78 -9.17 2.43
N LEU A 35 -2.50 -8.41 1.58
CA LEU A 35 -2.43 -6.95 1.56
C LEU A 35 -2.89 -6.33 2.88
N ALA A 36 -3.99 -6.81 3.45
CA ALA A 36 -4.46 -6.35 4.76
C ALA A 36 -3.42 -6.59 5.86
N ARG A 37 -2.77 -7.77 5.86
CA ARG A 37 -1.73 -8.10 6.83
C ARG A 37 -0.46 -7.28 6.64
N LEU A 38 -0.03 -7.09 5.39
CA LEU A 38 1.13 -6.25 5.07
C LEU A 38 0.89 -4.79 5.50
N ALA A 39 -0.29 -4.25 5.21
CA ALA A 39 -0.68 -2.91 5.62
C ALA A 39 -0.66 -2.77 7.15
N LEU A 40 -1.21 -3.74 7.88
CA LEU A 40 -1.20 -3.74 9.35
C LEU A 40 0.23 -3.69 9.90
N LEU A 41 1.13 -4.56 9.41
CA LEU A 41 2.53 -4.58 9.85
C LEU A 41 3.24 -3.24 9.60
N LEU A 42 2.97 -2.59 8.46
CA LEU A 42 3.53 -1.27 8.15
C LEU A 42 2.93 -0.18 9.05
N MET A 43 1.63 -0.22 9.33
CA MET A 43 0.96 0.72 10.24
C MET A 43 1.50 0.61 11.67
N GLU A 44 1.85 -0.60 12.13
CA GLU A 44 2.53 -0.81 13.41
C GLU A 44 3.90 -0.12 13.45
N GLN A 45 4.65 -0.12 12.34
CA GLN A 45 5.91 0.64 12.25
C GLN A 45 5.69 2.15 12.26
N VAL A 46 4.55 2.65 11.75
CA VAL A 46 4.19 4.08 11.78
C VAL A 46 3.80 4.51 13.21
N GLY A 47 3.15 3.64 13.99
CA GLY A 47 2.84 3.86 15.40
C GLY A 47 1.87 5.02 15.68
N ASN A 48 1.19 5.54 14.66
CA ASN A 48 0.29 6.69 14.78
C ASN A 48 -1.01 6.44 13.99
N GLU A 49 -2.09 6.17 14.73
CA GLU A 49 -3.40 5.86 14.17
C GLU A 49 -3.95 6.96 13.25
N ALA A 50 -3.85 8.23 13.64
CA ALA A 50 -4.36 9.34 12.85
C ALA A 50 -3.64 9.45 11.49
N ARG A 51 -2.32 9.24 11.46
CA ARG A 51 -1.54 9.19 10.22
C ARG A 51 -1.91 7.98 9.36
N CYS A 52 -2.11 6.82 9.97
CA CYS A 52 -2.57 5.62 9.26
C CYS A 52 -3.97 5.83 8.65
N ARG A 53 -4.89 6.47 9.39
CA ARG A 53 -6.24 6.77 8.90
C ARG A 53 -6.22 7.76 7.73
N ALA A 54 -5.43 8.82 7.83
CA ALA A 54 -5.25 9.77 6.73
C ALA A 54 -4.67 9.10 5.47
N ALA A 55 -3.71 8.18 5.63
CA ALA A 55 -3.14 7.44 4.51
C ALA A 55 -4.16 6.50 3.85
N LEU A 56 -5.05 5.87 4.63
CA LEU A 56 -6.15 5.06 4.09
C LEU A 56 -7.13 5.91 3.28
N ASP A 57 -7.54 7.06 3.81
CA ASP A 57 -8.48 7.96 3.13
C ASP A 57 -7.88 8.49 1.82
N GLU A 58 -6.59 8.85 1.81
CA GLU A 58 -5.86 9.27 0.61
C GLU A 58 -5.76 8.13 -0.42
N ALA A 59 -5.41 6.92 0.02
CA ALA A 59 -5.31 5.76 -0.87
C ALA A 59 -6.66 5.43 -1.52
N LEU A 60 -7.76 5.53 -0.77
CA LEU A 60 -9.11 5.35 -1.29
C LEU A 60 -9.50 6.47 -2.28
N HIS A 61 -9.08 7.71 -2.01
CA HIS A 61 -9.35 8.84 -2.91
C HIS A 61 -8.64 8.70 -4.26
N GLN A 62 -7.41 8.15 -4.27
CA GLN A 62 -6.63 7.95 -5.49
C GLN A 62 -7.00 6.68 -6.27
N LEU A 63 -7.83 5.80 -5.73
CA LEU A 63 -8.33 4.66 -6.50
C LEU A 63 -9.18 5.19 -7.67
N PRO A 64 -8.77 4.95 -8.94
CA PRO A 64 -9.60 5.33 -10.06
C PRO A 64 -10.93 4.59 -9.95
N LEU A 65 -12.04 5.34 -9.92
CA LEU A 65 -13.36 4.75 -10.06
C LEU A 65 -13.36 3.94 -11.36
N PRO A 66 -13.93 2.71 -11.38
CA PRO A 66 -14.14 2.01 -12.64
C PRO A 66 -14.95 2.94 -13.54
N SER A 67 -14.36 3.37 -14.66
CA SER A 67 -15.08 4.12 -15.69
C SER A 67 -16.27 3.30 -16.14
N LEU A 68 -17.49 3.69 -15.74
CA LEU A 68 -18.77 3.12 -16.19
C LEU A 68 -19.07 3.50 -17.66
N SER A 69 -18.06 3.48 -18.52
CA SER A 69 -18.15 3.85 -19.94
C SER A 69 -17.50 2.77 -20.79
N ALA A 70 -18.03 1.56 -20.72
CA ALA A 70 -17.92 0.53 -21.75
C ALA A 70 -19.18 -0.35 -21.66
N SER A 71 -20.29 0.18 -22.17
CA SER A 71 -21.46 -0.60 -22.61
C SER A 71 -21.38 -0.81 -24.11
#